data_AF-A0AAU1HJ46-F1
#
_entry.id   AF-A0AAU1HJ46-F1
#
_cell.length_a   1.000
_cell.length_b   1.000
_cell.length_c   1.000
_cell.angle_alpha   90.00
_cell.angle_beta   90.00
_cell.angle_gamma   90.00
#
_symmetry.space_group_name_H-M   'P 1'
#
loop_
_entity.id
_entity.type
_entity.pdbx_description
1 polymer ?
#
loop_
_entity_poly.entity_id
_entity_poly.type
_entity_poly.pdbx_seq_one_letter_code
_entity_poly.pdbx_strand_id
1 'polypeptide(L)' 'MVLTPRHATHSTPVFLTQPAHPSAVDANDAIRALVDARAGQDWTPVEAAEYEVLLIEWAAATQGIGSGVIEAA' A
#
# COMPACT_ATOMS: atom_id res chain seq x y z
N MET A 1 38.60 7.83 8.69
CA MET A 1 37.28 7.75 8.03
C MET A 1 36.83 6.31 8.07
N VAL A 2 35.74 5.99 8.79
CA VAL A 2 35.07 4.69 8.63
C VAL A 2 33.57 4.97 8.54
N LEU A 3 33.00 4.65 7.39
CA LEU A 3 31.57 4.80 7.12
C LEU A 3 30.89 3.56 7.69
N THR A 4 30.25 3.70 8.85
CA THR A 4 29.33 2.67 9.36
C THR A 4 28.19 2.50 8.35
N PRO A 5 27.93 1.29 7.84
CA PRO A 5 26.75 1.03 7.03
C PRO A 5 25.53 1.29 7.92
N ARG A 6 24.70 2.26 7.53
CA ARG A 6 23.39 2.46 8.15
C ARG A 6 22.57 1.26 7.75
N HIS A 7 22.43 0.32 8.67
CA HIS A 7 21.52 -0.81 8.56
C HIS A 7 20.15 -0.22 8.28
N ALA A 8 19.74 -0.27 7.02
CA ALA A 8 18.38 0.04 6.64
C ALA A 8 17.53 -1.03 7.31
N THR A 9 16.93 -0.68 8.45
CA THR A 9 15.68 -1.29 8.87
C THR A 9 14.66 -0.93 7.79
N HIS A 10 14.74 -1.64 6.66
CA HIS A 10 13.54 -1.97 5.91
C HIS A 10 12.71 -2.77 6.90
N SER A 11 11.87 -2.05 7.66
CA SER A 11 10.65 -2.63 8.19
C SER A 11 9.94 -3.18 6.97
N THR A 12 10.19 -4.44 6.64
CA THR A 12 9.34 -5.20 5.73
C THR A 12 7.95 -5.00 6.28
N PRO A 13 7.05 -4.31 5.56
CA PRO A 13 5.68 -4.24 6.00
C PRO A 13 5.26 -5.69 6.12
N VAL A 14 4.97 -6.12 7.35
CA VAL A 14 4.29 -7.38 7.59
C VAL A 14 2.94 -7.16 6.93
N PHE A 15 2.85 -7.44 5.64
CA PHE A 15 1.59 -7.73 4.99
C PHE A 15 1.13 -9.01 5.65
N LEU A 16 0.51 -8.84 6.82
CA LEU A 16 -0.32 -9.85 7.44
C LEU A 16 -1.22 -10.32 6.29
N THR A 17 -1.04 -11.57 5.89
CA THR A 17 -1.91 -12.30 4.98
C THR A 17 -3.26 -12.50 5.64
N GLN A 18 -3.89 -11.39 6.01
CA GLN A 18 -5.31 -11.34 6.28
C GLN A 18 -5.99 -11.65 4.95
N PRO A 19 -7.12 -12.39 4.94
CA PRO A 19 -7.89 -12.57 3.72
C PRO A 19 -8.20 -11.20 3.15
N ALA A 20 -7.41 -10.80 2.16
CA ALA A 20 -7.55 -9.51 1.52
C ALA A 20 -8.90 -9.59 0.82
N HIS A 21 -9.80 -8.69 1.21
CA HIS A 21 -11.03 -8.48 0.48
C HIS A 21 -10.69 -8.42 -1.02
N PRO A 22 -11.44 -9.07 -1.91
CA PRO A 22 -11.09 -9.10 -3.34
C PRO A 22 -10.83 -7.69 -3.90
N SER A 23 -11.58 -6.68 -3.46
CA SER A 23 -11.33 -5.30 -3.88
C SER A 23 -10.04 -4.68 -3.31
N ALA A 24 -9.52 -5.15 -2.17
CA ALA A 24 -8.21 -4.76 -1.68
C ALA A 24 -7.07 -5.40 -2.49
N VAL A 25 -7.30 -6.60 -3.05
CA VAL A 25 -6.36 -7.25 -3.97
C VAL A 25 -6.34 -6.49 -5.30
N ASP A 26 -7.52 -6.17 -5.84
CA ASP A 26 -7.66 -5.43 -7.09
C ASP A 26 -7.03 -4.02 -7.01
N ALA A 27 -7.29 -3.28 -5.93
CA ALA A 27 -6.67 -1.98 -5.70
C ALA A 27 -5.14 -2.09 -5.58
N ASN A 28 -4.62 -3.12 -4.90
CA ASN A 28 -3.18 -3.36 -4.81
C ASN A 28 -2.54 -3.69 -6.17
N ASP A 29 -3.24 -4.43 -7.03
CA ASP A 29 -2.74 -4.76 -8.36
C ASP A 29 -2.69 -3.52 -9.26
N ALA A 30 -3.75 -2.70 -9.23
CA ALA A 30 -3.79 -1.41 -9.92
C ALA A 30 -2.67 -0.47 -9.45
N ILE A 31 -2.40 -0.42 -8.14
CA ILE A 31 -1.27 0.33 -7.57
C ILE A 31 0.06 -0.17 -8.16
N ARG A 32 0.27 -1.50 -8.18
CA ARG A 32 1.51 -2.08 -8.70
C ARG A 32 1.68 -1.79 -10.20
N ALA A 33 0.63 -1.91 -10.99
CA ALA A 33 0.66 -1.60 -12.41
C ALA A 33 1.01 -0.13 -12.68
N LEU A 34 0.44 0.80 -11.92
CA LEU A 34 0.72 2.23 -12.03
C LEU A 34 2.18 2.55 -11.66
N VAL A 35 2.69 1.98 -10.56
CA VAL A 35 4.08 2.16 -10.11
C VAL A 35 5.07 1.55 -11.11
N ASP A 36 4.78 0.37 -11.66
CA ASP A 36 5.62 -0.30 -12.65
C ASP A 36 5.67 0.47 -13.97
N ALA A 37 4.52 0.98 -14.44
CA ALA A 37 4.44 1.84 -15.61
C ALA A 37 5.30 3.13 -15.48
N ARG A 38 5.59 3.55 -14.25
CA ARG A 38 6.43 4.72 -13.93
C ARG A 38 7.78 4.38 -13.32
N ALA A 39 8.22 3.13 -13.41
CA ALA A 39 9.51 2.71 -12.91
C ALA A 39 10.65 3.52 -13.56
N GLY A 40 11.26 4.43 -12.77
CA GLY A 40 12.36 5.28 -13.22
C GLY A 40 11.97 6.59 -13.91
N GLN A 41 10.69 6.99 -13.84
CA GLN A 41 10.21 8.27 -14.35
C GLN A 41 9.54 9.09 -13.24
N ASP A 42 9.61 10.42 -13.34
CA ASP A 42 8.85 11.30 -12.48
C ASP A 42 7.35 11.18 -12.77
N TRP A 43 6.55 11.33 -11.72
CA TRP A 43 5.11 11.21 -11.81
C TRP A 43 4.48 12.52 -12.24
N THR A 44 3.49 12.44 -13.13
CA THR A 44 2.68 13.62 -13.43
C THR A 44 1.70 13.88 -12.28
N PRO A 45 1.21 15.14 -12.11
CA PRO A 45 0.23 15.46 -11.08
C PRO A 45 -1.07 14.64 -11.17
N VAL A 46 -1.43 14.22 -12.39
CA VAL A 46 -2.60 13.36 -12.63
C VAL A 46 -2.39 11.98 -12.03
N GLU A 47 -1.21 11.40 -12.23
CA GLU A 47 -0.89 10.04 -11.77
C GLU A 47 -0.66 9.98 -10.27
N ALA A 48 -0.11 11.05 -9.71
CA ALA A 48 -0.05 11.21 -8.27
C ALA A 48 -1.46 11.20 -7.66
N ALA A 49 -2.41 11.92 -8.27
CA ALA A 49 -3.81 11.92 -7.80
C ALA A 49 -4.48 10.55 -7.99
N GLU A 50 -4.23 9.86 -9.11
CA GLU A 50 -4.75 8.49 -9.33
C GLU A 50 -4.20 7.51 -8.29
N TYR A 51 -2.91 7.58 -7.97
CA TYR A 51 -2.30 6.77 -6.93
C TYR A 51 -2.88 7.07 -5.54
N GLU A 52 -3.14 8.34 -5.21
CA GLU A 52 -3.78 8.72 -3.95
C GLU A 52 -5.20 8.13 -3.83
N VAL A 53 -5.98 8.15 -4.90
CA VAL A 53 -7.32 7.51 -4.93
C VAL A 53 -7.19 6.00 -4.68
N LEU A 54 -6.29 5.33 -5.41
CA LEU A 54 -6.07 3.89 -5.24
C LEU A 54 -5.62 3.53 -3.81
N LEU A 55 -4.79 4.38 -3.18
CA LEU A 55 -4.39 4.19 -1.78
C LEU A 55 -5.56 4.32 -0.80
N ILE A 56 -6.47 5.26 -1.02
CA ILE A 56 -7.67 5.44 -0.20
C ILE A 56 -8.61 4.25 -0.36
N GLU A 57 -8.82 3.78 -1.59
CA GLU A 57 -9.65 2.60 -1.88
C GLU A 57 -9.07 1.34 -1.22
N TRP A 58 -7.76 1.14 -1.34
CA TRP A 58 -7.07 0.05 -0.67
C TRP A 58 -7.16 0.16 0.86
N ALA A 59 -6.96 1.35 1.42
CA ALA A 59 -7.10 1.59 2.86
C ALA A 59 -8.53 1.33 3.35
N ALA A 60 -9.55 1.69 2.58
CA ALA A 60 -10.95 1.43 2.91
C ALA A 60 -11.27 -0.08 2.85
N ALA A 61 -10.80 -0.77 1.80
CA ALA A 61 -11.02 -2.21 1.61
C ALA A 61 -10.27 -3.07 2.65
N THR A 62 -9.14 -2.58 3.17
CA THR A 62 -8.40 -3.24 4.26
C THR A 62 -8.98 -2.94 5.63
N GLN A 63 -9.49 -1.72 5.88
CA GLN A 63 -10.18 -1.36 7.12
C GLN A 63 -11.53 -2.06 7.31
N GLY A 64 -12.23 -2.40 6.22
CA GLY A 64 -13.45 -3.22 6.25
C GLY A 64 -13.27 -4.61 6.87
N ILE A 65 -12.03 -5.09 6.98
CA ILE A 65 -11.67 -6.37 7.61
C ILE A 65 -11.49 -6.22 9.14
N GLY A 66 -11.28 -4.99 9.63
CA GLY A 66 -11.14 -4.68 11.06
C GLY A 66 -12.42 -4.15 11.73
N SER A 67 -13.38 -3.63 10.96
CA SER A 67 -14.65 -3.06 11.47
C SER A 67 -15.73 -4.11 11.77
N GLY A 68 -15.32 -5.31 12.21
CA GLY A 68 -16.21 -6.37 12.70
C GLY A 68 -15.82 -6.93 14.08
N VAL A 69 -14.77 -6.39 14.73
CA VAL A 69 -14.26 -6.87 16.03
C VAL A 69 -14.02 -5.69 17.00
N ILE A 70 -15.00 -4.80 17.13
CA ILE A 70 -15.17 -3.98 18.34
C ILE A 70 -16.66 -3.86 18.68
N GLU A 71 -17.32 -5.01 18.82
CA GLU A 71 -18.55 -5.15 19.62
C GLU A 71 -18.16 -6.01 20.84
N ALA A 72 -17.87 -5.35 21.97
CA ALA A 72 -17.85 -5.88 23.34
C ALA A 72 -17.38 -4.73 24.26
N ALA A 73 -18.06 -4.32 25.33
CA ALA A 73 -19.24 -4.79 26.02
C ALA A 73 -19.84 -3.63 26.85
#